data_AF-A0A090X8T5-F1
#
_entry.id   AF-A0A090X8T5-F1
#
_cell.length_a   1.000
_cell.length_b   1.000
_cell.length_c   1.000
_cell.angle_alpha   90.00
_cell.angle_beta   90.00
_cell.angle_gamma   90.00
#
_symmetry.space_group_name_H-M   'P 1'
#
loop_
_entity.id
_entity.type
_entity.pdbx_description
1 polymer ?
#
loop_
_entity_poly.entity_id
_entity_poly.type
_entity_poly.pdbx_seq_one_letter_code
_entity_poly.pdbx_strand_id
1 'polypeptide(L)'
;AEEDIIREKTRVKKAGNVVVSKLSNPRLRPGTIPTKYLHCPDRVPGETGAREDPDTGQKLPEVDAMEAEPLGPVDTCATEEEADRILTMSDLADHVRNEPCSAFWLCIESSERISFLHIAEDEAPWIKYSLVVKTDLTLTFHVVNTAVRKLGSSLYVPSVARSKKEVMGLLRSIEDWDNDLNSSSQSLDKDLCKTICVLLGKLSAKPTEDKARAIQFFSEQLNLLTTKKEQRRYSVDFMVFSCILFTISPHAYKYIRCSGSITLPHPMTIQSICSSLGRSPQPEHQSATFLSYVAKRIPDLDGQQRFITVTVDEVHIEPYSEYKGVGVTDVPLAPTEVANSVYVLMAQSLTCQFKEVVHVVPVQRADAQLLHKLLRDAICGLEKIGFRVACVVSDGSSVNKKAMSHFTSPPTNGIVYPHPFDPARPLFYVIDPVYILKSVRNNWLDQSNDLLCFSFPEFQTEPMRAQRMLYASFATIREAYNVERTEQLRFRYNVSREALYPSIVDRQNTKLALQVFKNSLPRALRSLGVRHDLQSFKETASFIEIMVKWWKIVNVQAPGKGKRDQFQDPVLPSDDDPKVDFLYKFLDWLDDWKSKDLEQTGRSPARPTLLSSRRPMHLWR
;
A
#
# COMPACT_ATOMS: atom_id res chain seq x y z
N ALA A 1 -44.52 22.06 -35.66
CA ALA A 1 -44.88 20.78 -35.03
C ALA A 1 -43.61 19.95 -34.99
N GLU A 2 -42.96 19.87 -33.84
CA GLU A 2 -41.78 19.01 -33.67
C GLU A 2 -42.25 17.61 -33.27
N GLU A 3 -41.89 16.60 -34.05
CA GLU A 3 -42.31 15.21 -33.84
C GLU A 3 -41.54 14.56 -32.68
N ASP A 4 -42.19 13.61 -32.00
CA ASP A 4 -41.62 12.85 -30.90
C ASP A 4 -40.50 11.91 -31.39
N ILE A 5 -39.42 11.82 -30.61
CA ILE A 5 -38.28 10.97 -30.97
C ILE A 5 -38.65 9.51 -30.67
N ILE A 6 -38.72 8.69 -31.73
CA ILE A 6 -38.92 7.24 -31.64
C ILE A 6 -37.53 6.56 -31.63
N ARG A 7 -37.21 5.85 -30.55
CA ARG A 7 -36.01 4.99 -30.47
C ARG A 7 -36.42 3.53 -30.55
N GLU A 8 -35.83 2.80 -31.49
CA GLU A 8 -36.01 1.35 -31.59
C GLU A 8 -34.88 0.64 -30.83
N LYS A 9 -35.26 -0.31 -29.97
CA LYS A 9 -34.31 -1.14 -29.23
C LYS A 9 -34.55 -2.60 -29.57
N THR A 10 -33.52 -3.23 -30.11
CA THR A 10 -33.56 -4.61 -30.59
C THR A 10 -32.85 -5.53 -29.62
N ARG A 11 -33.49 -6.63 -29.22
CA ARG A 11 -32.90 -7.64 -28.34
C ARG A 11 -33.07 -9.03 -28.93
N VAL A 12 -31.97 -9.74 -29.10
CA VAL A 12 -31.95 -11.12 -29.60
C VAL A 12 -32.02 -12.08 -28.42
N LYS A 13 -33.02 -12.97 -28.40
CA LYS A 13 -33.13 -14.01 -27.36
C LYS A 13 -32.26 -15.22 -27.75
N LYS A 14 -31.85 -16.03 -26.76
CA LYS A 14 -30.96 -17.19 -26.93
C LYS A 14 -31.44 -18.28 -27.92
N ALA A 15 -32.69 -18.21 -28.39
CA ALA A 15 -33.25 -19.10 -29.42
C ALA A 15 -33.27 -18.48 -30.83
N GLY A 16 -32.55 -17.37 -31.07
CA GLY A 16 -32.42 -16.76 -32.40
C GLY A 16 -33.53 -15.78 -32.79
N ASN A 17 -34.66 -15.73 -32.07
CA ASN A 17 -35.71 -14.77 -32.38
C ASN A 17 -35.37 -13.35 -31.90
N VAL A 18 -35.45 -12.41 -32.84
CA VAL A 18 -35.18 -10.98 -32.66
C VAL A 18 -36.48 -10.26 -32.30
N VAL A 19 -36.52 -9.61 -31.15
CA VAL A 19 -37.66 -8.76 -30.76
C VAL A 19 -37.22 -7.30 -30.84
N VAL A 20 -37.93 -6.52 -31.66
CA VAL A 20 -37.74 -5.08 -31.80
C VAL A 20 -38.85 -4.39 -31.02
N SER A 21 -38.48 -3.51 -30.10
CA SER A 21 -39.41 -2.70 -29.32
C SER A 21 -39.20 -1.22 -29.64
N LYS A 22 -40.25 -0.54 -30.07
CA LYS A 22 -40.22 0.91 -30.34
C LYS A 22 -40.62 1.66 -29.07
N LEU A 23 -39.75 2.53 -28.59
CA LEU A 23 -39.98 3.40 -27.44
C LEU A 23 -40.12 4.83 -27.96
N SER A 24 -41.32 5.41 -27.85
CA SER A 24 -41.52 6.84 -28.06
C SER A 24 -41.23 7.59 -26.75
N ASN A 25 -40.38 8.60 -26.82
CA ASN A 25 -40.23 9.56 -25.72
C ASN A 25 -41.00 10.82 -26.09
N PRO A 26 -42.25 11.00 -25.61
CA PRO A 26 -43.01 12.19 -25.89
C PRO A 26 -42.34 13.40 -25.24
N ARG A 27 -42.13 14.49 -26.00
CA ARG A 27 -41.64 15.74 -25.41
C ARG A 27 -42.77 16.40 -24.61
N LEU A 28 -42.47 16.81 -23.37
CA LEU A 28 -43.43 17.53 -22.53
C LEU A 28 -43.77 18.88 -23.17
N ARG A 29 -45.07 19.10 -23.40
CA ARG A 29 -45.56 20.36 -23.97
C ARG A 29 -45.60 21.45 -22.89
N PRO A 30 -45.43 22.74 -23.23
CA PRO A 30 -45.59 23.83 -22.28
C PRO A 30 -46.99 23.77 -21.65
N GLY A 31 -47.06 23.75 -20.32
CA GLY A 31 -48.33 23.67 -19.56
C GLY A 31 -48.75 22.27 -19.10
N THR A 32 -47.92 21.23 -19.30
CA THR A 32 -48.23 19.87 -18.82
C THR A 32 -48.03 19.76 -17.30
N ILE A 33 -49.09 19.48 -16.53
CA ILE A 33 -49.03 19.28 -15.07
C ILE A 33 -48.94 17.77 -14.77
N PRO A 34 -48.03 17.29 -13.89
CA PRO A 34 -47.90 15.88 -13.59
C PRO A 34 -49.10 15.32 -12.83
N THR A 35 -49.67 14.20 -13.30
CA THR A 35 -50.71 13.46 -12.59
C THR A 35 -50.10 12.73 -11.38
N LYS A 36 -50.56 13.05 -10.17
CA LYS A 36 -50.14 12.40 -8.91
C LYS A 36 -50.37 10.89 -8.94
N TYR A 37 -49.42 10.14 -8.39
CA TYR A 37 -49.54 8.71 -8.12
C TYR A 37 -50.68 8.45 -7.11
N LEU A 38 -51.59 7.54 -7.47
CA LEU A 38 -52.60 6.99 -6.57
C LEU A 38 -51.87 6.25 -5.43
N HIS A 39 -52.22 6.56 -4.19
CA HIS A 39 -51.71 6.02 -2.91
C HIS A 39 -50.55 6.77 -2.21
N CYS A 40 -50.80 8.02 -1.82
CA CYS A 40 -50.17 8.61 -0.63
C CYS A 40 -51.23 9.33 0.23
N PRO A 41 -51.20 9.21 1.57
CA PRO A 41 -52.22 9.76 2.46
C PRO A 41 -52.14 11.29 2.56
N ASP A 42 -53.31 11.91 2.69
CA ASP A 42 -53.55 13.35 2.66
C ASP A 42 -52.83 14.11 3.78
N ARG A 43 -52.03 15.10 3.39
CA ARG A 43 -51.70 16.24 4.25
C ARG A 43 -52.19 17.52 3.56
N VAL A 44 -53.14 18.16 4.23
CA VAL A 44 -53.79 19.43 3.85
C VAL A 44 -52.74 20.54 3.74
N PRO A 45 -52.72 21.37 2.67
CA PRO A 45 -51.94 22.60 2.62
C PRO A 45 -52.76 23.80 3.09
N GLY A 46 -52.27 24.50 4.10
CA GLY A 46 -52.59 25.90 4.36
C GLY A 46 -51.84 26.82 3.39
N GLU A 47 -52.39 28.02 3.23
CA GLU A 47 -52.19 28.97 2.15
C GLU A 47 -50.74 29.41 1.90
N THR A 48 -50.46 29.66 0.62
CA THR A 48 -49.24 30.22 0.05
C THR A 48 -49.03 31.68 0.48
N GLY A 49 -47.94 31.96 1.18
CA GLY A 49 -47.36 33.31 1.27
C GLY A 49 -46.63 33.66 -0.03
N ALA A 50 -47.04 34.77 -0.67
CA ALA A 50 -46.35 35.37 -1.79
C ALA A 50 -45.00 35.97 -1.34
N ARG A 51 -43.99 35.88 -2.21
CA ARG A 51 -42.71 36.60 -2.07
C ARG A 51 -42.92 38.07 -2.43
N GLU A 52 -42.50 38.98 -1.56
CA GLU A 52 -42.38 40.40 -1.88
C GLU A 52 -41.01 40.72 -2.50
N ASP A 53 -41.03 41.67 -3.44
CA ASP A 53 -39.89 42.20 -4.19
C ASP A 53 -39.05 43.18 -3.32
N PRO A 54 -37.72 43.28 -3.51
CA PRO A 54 -36.81 43.86 -2.53
C PRO A 54 -36.47 45.33 -2.81
N ASP A 55 -37.44 46.21 -3.06
CA ASP A 55 -37.13 47.65 -3.23
C ASP A 55 -38.29 48.64 -3.01
N THR A 56 -39.05 48.50 -1.93
CA THR A 56 -39.97 49.58 -1.50
C THR A 56 -39.94 49.76 0.01
N GLY A 57 -39.50 50.93 0.48
CA GLY A 57 -39.90 51.45 1.80
C GLY A 57 -38.80 51.73 2.83
N GLN A 58 -37.77 52.49 2.48
CA GLN A 58 -37.20 53.44 3.45
C GLN A 58 -38.23 54.54 3.71
N LYS A 59 -38.74 54.65 4.95
CA LYS A 59 -39.06 55.92 5.63
C LYS A 59 -39.50 55.66 7.07
N LEU A 60 -38.80 56.33 7.99
CA LEU A 60 -39.06 56.43 9.43
C LEU A 60 -40.49 56.93 9.74
N PRO A 61 -41.04 56.56 10.91
CA PRO A 61 -41.89 57.45 11.69
C PRO A 61 -41.05 58.09 12.82
N GLU A 62 -40.52 59.28 12.55
CA GLU A 62 -40.43 60.33 13.57
C GLU A 62 -41.75 61.13 13.50
N VAL A 63 -42.12 61.74 14.64
CA VAL A 63 -43.33 62.53 14.90
C VAL A 63 -44.54 61.72 15.37
N ASP A 64 -44.46 61.24 16.62
CA ASP A 64 -45.43 61.66 17.65
C ASP A 64 -44.75 61.51 19.02
N ALA A 65 -44.04 62.57 19.41
CA ALA A 65 -43.57 62.82 20.75
C ALA A 65 -43.82 64.30 21.09
N MET A 66 -44.91 64.54 21.81
CA MET A 66 -45.21 65.66 22.70
C MET A 66 -46.56 65.23 23.28
N GLU A 67 -46.69 64.67 24.48
CA GLU A 67 -46.22 65.14 25.77
C GLU A 67 -46.11 63.94 26.72
N ALA A 68 -44.98 63.80 27.42
CA ALA A 68 -44.85 63.32 28.80
C ALA A 68 -43.40 62.89 29.05
N GLU A 69 -42.61 63.80 29.60
CA GLU A 69 -41.39 63.49 30.34
C GLU A 69 -41.72 63.50 31.86
N PRO A 70 -40.85 63.04 32.77
CA PRO A 70 -40.70 61.64 33.17
C PRO A 70 -40.84 61.43 34.70
N LEU A 71 -41.18 60.22 35.14
CA LEU A 71 -40.84 59.75 36.50
C LEU A 71 -40.41 58.27 36.43
N GLY A 72 -39.15 58.00 36.75
CA GLY A 72 -38.55 56.66 36.78
C GLY A 72 -39.04 55.77 37.92
N PRO A 73 -38.48 54.55 38.02
CA PRO A 73 -37.54 54.33 39.11
C PRO A 73 -36.21 53.76 38.60
N VAL A 74 -35.12 54.48 38.85
CA VAL A 74 -33.74 54.05 38.58
C VAL A 74 -33.10 53.37 39.81
N ASP A 75 -33.76 53.33 40.97
CA ASP A 75 -33.11 52.88 42.21
C ASP A 75 -33.22 51.38 42.55
N THR A 76 -34.04 50.56 41.88
CA THR A 76 -34.14 49.12 42.23
C THR A 76 -33.14 48.22 41.50
N CYS A 77 -32.72 48.58 40.29
CA CYS A 77 -31.81 47.73 39.49
C CYS A 77 -30.36 47.81 40.00
N ALA A 78 -29.89 48.99 40.43
CA ALA A 78 -28.55 49.17 40.98
C ALA A 78 -28.36 48.45 42.32
N THR A 79 -29.38 48.44 43.18
CA THR A 79 -29.33 47.74 44.48
C THR A 79 -29.32 46.21 44.34
N GLU A 80 -29.97 45.66 43.32
CA GLU A 80 -29.97 44.21 43.04
C GLU A 80 -28.64 43.73 42.44
N GLU A 81 -28.00 44.55 41.60
CA GLU A 81 -26.68 44.24 41.01
C GLU A 81 -25.55 44.28 42.05
N GLU A 82 -25.62 45.18 43.03
CA GLU A 82 -24.65 45.23 44.13
C GLU A 82 -24.80 44.06 45.11
N ALA A 83 -26.03 43.61 45.36
CA ALA A 83 -26.31 42.45 46.22
C ALA A 83 -25.88 41.10 45.61
N ASP A 84 -25.82 41.01 44.27
CA ASP A 84 -25.46 39.81 43.51
C ASP A 84 -23.95 39.58 43.37
N ARG A 85 -23.12 40.62 43.54
CA ARG A 85 -21.66 40.49 43.41
C ARG A 85 -21.05 39.66 44.55
N ILE A 86 -20.07 38.84 44.21
CA ILE A 86 -19.27 38.08 45.18
C ILE A 86 -18.01 38.89 45.48
N LEU A 87 -17.91 39.46 46.67
CA LEU A 87 -16.72 40.21 47.11
C LEU A 87 -15.81 39.34 47.97
N THR A 88 -16.38 38.43 48.76
CA THR A 88 -15.69 37.47 49.61
C THR A 88 -16.32 36.08 49.52
N MET A 89 -15.55 35.05 49.86
CA MET A 89 -16.06 33.66 49.92
C MET A 89 -17.21 33.50 50.91
N SER A 90 -17.24 34.30 52.00
CA SER A 90 -18.35 34.33 52.96
C SER A 90 -19.66 34.73 52.29
N ASP A 91 -19.63 35.70 51.37
CA ASP A 91 -20.84 36.18 50.69
C ASP A 91 -21.54 35.08 49.88
N LEU A 92 -20.75 34.14 49.31
CA LEU A 92 -21.28 32.98 48.59
C LEU A 92 -21.74 31.89 49.56
N ALA A 93 -21.02 31.65 50.65
CA ALA A 93 -21.41 30.69 51.68
C ALA A 93 -22.71 31.10 52.38
N ASP A 94 -22.86 32.39 52.73
CA ASP A 94 -24.07 32.96 53.31
C ASP A 94 -25.26 32.85 52.36
N HIS A 95 -25.03 33.06 51.06
CA HIS A 95 -26.08 32.90 50.05
C HIS A 95 -26.53 31.44 49.91
N VAL A 96 -25.60 30.48 49.87
CA VAL A 96 -25.93 29.04 49.79
C VAL A 96 -26.60 28.53 51.07
N ARG A 97 -26.28 29.11 52.24
CA ARG A 97 -26.98 28.81 53.51
C ARG A 97 -28.43 29.31 53.50
N ASN A 98 -28.69 30.46 52.88
CA ASN A 98 -30.02 31.07 52.82
C ASN A 98 -30.89 30.49 51.68
N GLU A 99 -30.28 30.17 50.54
CA GLU A 99 -30.90 29.48 49.40
C GLU A 99 -30.14 28.18 49.12
N PRO A 100 -30.53 27.06 49.74
CA PRO A 100 -29.84 25.79 49.54
C PRO A 100 -29.94 25.31 48.09
N CYS A 101 -28.86 24.71 47.59
CA CYS A 101 -28.82 24.08 46.28
C CYS A 101 -29.79 22.89 46.21
N SER A 102 -30.10 22.43 44.98
CA SER A 102 -30.82 21.18 44.75
C SER A 102 -30.15 20.00 45.48
N ALA A 103 -30.94 18.97 45.82
CA ALA A 103 -30.46 17.71 46.40
C ALA A 103 -29.40 16.99 45.53
N PHE A 104 -29.29 17.37 44.26
CA PHE A 104 -28.25 16.93 43.33
C PHE A 104 -26.82 17.31 43.78
N TRP A 105 -26.68 18.42 44.52
CA TRP A 105 -25.39 18.99 44.92
C TRP A 105 -25.14 18.88 46.43
N LEU A 106 -24.04 18.25 46.82
CA LEU A 106 -23.49 18.30 48.17
C LEU A 106 -22.51 19.48 48.28
N CYS A 107 -22.83 20.46 49.11
CA CYS A 107 -21.95 21.59 49.40
C CYS A 107 -21.04 21.28 50.60
N ILE A 108 -19.73 21.43 50.42
CA ILE A 108 -18.73 21.33 51.48
C ILE A 108 -18.01 22.68 51.58
N GLU A 109 -18.17 23.34 52.72
CA GLU A 109 -17.49 24.58 53.07
C GLU A 109 -16.23 24.28 53.89
N SER A 110 -15.11 24.85 53.47
CA SER A 110 -13.82 24.79 54.16
C SER A 110 -13.28 26.21 54.26
N SER A 111 -12.38 26.46 55.22
CA SER A 111 -11.69 27.75 55.38
C SER A 111 -10.96 28.22 54.11
N GLU A 112 -10.62 27.31 53.19
CA GLU A 112 -9.85 27.61 51.98
C GLU A 112 -10.64 27.48 50.67
N ARG A 113 -11.86 26.92 50.69
CA ARG A 113 -12.64 26.67 49.47
C ARG A 113 -14.09 26.29 49.77
N ILE A 114 -14.97 26.59 48.82
CA ILE A 114 -16.32 26.05 48.74
C ILE A 114 -16.35 25.02 47.60
N SER A 115 -16.78 23.79 47.88
CA SER A 115 -16.86 22.71 46.90
C SER A 115 -18.29 22.19 46.77
N PHE A 116 -18.84 22.19 45.57
CA PHE A 116 -20.10 21.53 45.23
C PHE A 116 -19.80 20.20 44.55
N LEU A 117 -20.32 19.11 45.10
CA LEU A 117 -20.03 17.75 44.66
C LEU A 117 -21.31 17.05 44.26
N HIS A 118 -21.27 16.31 43.15
CA HIS A 118 -22.31 15.35 42.81
C HIS A 118 -21.74 13.94 42.94
N ILE A 119 -22.31 13.15 43.86
CA ILE A 119 -21.90 11.77 44.14
C ILE A 119 -22.87 10.84 43.43
N ALA A 120 -22.34 9.99 42.54
CA ALA A 120 -23.13 8.96 41.88
C ALA A 120 -23.35 7.77 42.85
N GLU A 121 -24.61 7.39 43.03
CA GLU A 121 -25.01 6.29 43.92
C GLU A 121 -24.96 4.93 43.19
N ASP A 122 -23.74 4.43 42.98
CA ASP A 122 -23.48 3.04 42.52
C ASP A 122 -23.12 2.13 43.73
N GLU A 123 -22.85 0.82 43.50
CA GLU A 123 -22.44 -0.13 44.58
C GLU A 123 -21.30 0.39 45.47
N ALA A 124 -20.39 1.21 44.91
CA ALA A 124 -19.46 2.05 45.65
C ALA A 124 -19.61 3.50 45.18
N PRO A 125 -19.92 4.47 46.08
CA PRO A 125 -20.16 5.84 45.67
C PRO A 125 -18.88 6.52 45.16
N TRP A 126 -19.00 7.26 44.07
CA TRP A 126 -17.88 8.00 43.47
C TRP A 126 -18.31 9.40 43.01
N ILE A 127 -17.35 10.32 42.92
CA ILE A 127 -17.62 11.72 42.57
C ILE A 127 -17.68 11.86 41.05
N LYS A 128 -18.87 12.19 40.53
CA LYS A 128 -19.12 12.39 39.10
C LYS A 128 -18.79 13.81 38.67
N TYR A 129 -19.22 14.81 39.43
CA TYR A 129 -18.91 16.23 39.20
C TYR A 129 -18.39 16.91 40.46
N SER A 130 -17.44 17.83 40.30
CA SER A 130 -16.93 18.67 41.37
C SER A 130 -16.69 20.10 40.88
N LEU A 131 -17.40 21.06 41.45
CA LEU A 131 -17.20 22.49 41.23
C LEU A 131 -16.53 23.09 42.48
N VAL A 132 -15.33 23.62 42.34
CA VAL A 132 -14.56 24.19 43.45
C VAL A 132 -14.32 25.67 43.21
N VAL A 133 -14.75 26.50 44.17
CA VAL A 133 -14.48 27.93 44.26
C VAL A 133 -13.41 28.15 45.34
N LYS A 134 -12.29 28.76 44.96
CA LYS A 134 -11.18 29.07 45.87
C LYS A 134 -11.30 30.47 46.48
N THR A 135 -10.43 30.78 47.44
CA THR A 135 -10.37 32.10 48.11
C THR A 135 -10.11 33.28 47.19
N ASP A 136 -9.43 33.06 46.06
CA ASP A 136 -9.20 34.06 44.99
C ASP A 136 -10.37 34.18 44.01
N LEU A 137 -11.52 33.59 44.34
CA LEU A 137 -12.72 33.46 43.51
C LEU A 137 -12.47 32.68 42.21
N THR A 138 -11.34 31.97 42.07
CA THR A 138 -11.13 31.11 40.91
C THR A 138 -12.03 29.89 40.98
N LEU A 139 -12.66 29.60 39.85
CA LEU A 139 -13.65 28.54 39.73
C LEU A 139 -13.08 27.42 38.86
N THR A 140 -13.08 26.21 39.41
CA THR A 140 -12.57 25.02 38.75
C THR A 140 -13.63 23.93 38.76
N PHE A 141 -14.02 23.50 37.57
CA PHE A 141 -14.95 22.39 37.40
C PHE A 141 -14.22 21.13 36.97
N HIS A 142 -14.54 20.01 37.61
CA HIS A 142 -13.97 18.70 37.35
C HIS A 142 -15.09 17.71 37.04
N VAL A 143 -14.87 16.92 35.99
CA VAL A 143 -15.67 15.73 35.68
C VAL A 143 -14.82 14.53 36.05
N VAL A 144 -15.28 13.74 37.01
CA VAL A 144 -14.48 12.74 37.73
C VAL A 144 -13.22 13.41 38.31
N ASN A 145 -12.03 13.06 37.82
CA ASN A 145 -10.75 13.65 38.24
C ASN A 145 -10.16 14.64 37.22
N THR A 146 -10.86 14.91 36.12
CA THR A 146 -10.33 15.75 35.04
C THR A 146 -10.96 17.13 35.10
N ALA A 147 -10.15 18.19 35.22
CA ALA A 147 -10.65 19.55 35.10
C ALA A 147 -11.26 19.76 33.71
N VAL A 148 -12.43 20.36 33.56
CA VAL A 148 -13.11 20.63 32.28
C VAL A 148 -13.61 22.07 32.28
N ARG A 149 -13.42 22.80 31.17
CA ARG A 149 -13.88 24.20 31.03
C ARG A 149 -15.17 24.35 30.24
N LYS A 150 -15.58 23.29 29.54
CA LYS A 150 -16.72 23.29 28.64
C LYS A 150 -17.40 21.93 28.66
N LEU A 151 -18.71 21.93 28.85
CA LEU A 151 -19.57 20.76 28.82
C LEU A 151 -20.56 20.91 27.66
N GLY A 152 -20.55 19.99 26.70
CA GLY A 152 -21.39 20.11 25.49
C GLY A 152 -21.11 21.36 24.64
N SER A 153 -22.14 21.84 23.93
CA SER A 153 -22.03 22.98 23.00
C SER A 153 -22.08 24.36 23.68
N SER A 154 -22.94 24.51 24.68
CA SER A 154 -23.41 25.79 25.23
C SER A 154 -22.89 26.10 26.62
N LEU A 155 -22.51 25.09 27.40
CA LEU A 155 -22.20 25.27 28.82
C LEU A 155 -20.70 25.54 29.01
N TYR A 156 -20.38 26.81 29.30
CA TYR A 156 -19.03 27.29 29.57
C TYR A 156 -18.86 27.57 31.05
N VAL A 157 -17.75 27.10 31.62
CA VAL A 157 -17.41 27.31 33.02
C VAL A 157 -16.53 28.56 33.12
N PRO A 158 -16.99 29.65 33.79
CA PRO A 158 -16.19 30.86 33.99
C PRO A 158 -14.91 30.56 34.79
N SER A 159 -13.85 31.32 34.56
CA SER A 159 -12.60 31.18 35.34
C SER A 159 -12.65 31.83 36.72
N VAL A 160 -13.57 32.78 36.91
CA VAL A 160 -13.74 33.57 38.14
C VAL A 160 -15.22 33.67 38.46
N ALA A 161 -15.59 33.43 39.71
CA ALA A 161 -16.95 33.61 40.22
C ALA A 161 -17.20 35.07 40.59
N ARG A 162 -17.93 35.83 39.75
CA ARG A 162 -18.19 37.26 39.97
C ARG A 162 -19.60 37.54 40.50
N SER A 163 -20.56 36.68 40.19
CA SER A 163 -21.98 36.81 40.54
C SER A 163 -22.49 35.54 41.22
N LYS A 164 -23.31 35.71 42.27
CA LYS A 164 -23.97 34.62 43.00
C LYS A 164 -24.99 33.92 42.09
N LYS A 165 -25.81 34.70 41.38
CA LYS A 165 -26.76 34.20 40.37
C LYS A 165 -26.08 33.42 39.26
N GLU A 166 -24.89 33.86 38.82
CA GLU A 166 -24.12 33.16 37.77
C GLU A 166 -23.63 31.77 38.23
N VAL A 167 -23.12 31.66 39.47
CA VAL A 167 -22.68 30.36 40.03
C VAL A 167 -23.86 29.43 40.25
N MET A 168 -24.97 29.92 40.79
CA MET A 168 -26.18 29.13 41.00
C MET A 168 -26.84 28.73 39.67
N GLY A 169 -26.82 29.62 38.67
CA GLY A 169 -27.27 29.33 37.31
C GLY A 169 -26.40 28.27 36.63
N LEU A 170 -25.08 28.29 36.85
CA LEU A 170 -24.16 27.27 36.36
C LEU A 170 -24.44 25.89 37.00
N LEU A 171 -24.65 25.83 38.32
CA LEU A 171 -24.99 24.59 39.02
C LEU A 171 -26.31 23.98 38.50
N ARG A 172 -27.34 24.82 38.30
CA ARG A 172 -28.61 24.39 37.69
C ARG A 172 -28.42 23.91 36.25
N SER A 173 -27.63 24.63 35.45
CA SER A 173 -27.36 24.23 34.06
C SER A 173 -26.64 22.88 33.97
N ILE A 174 -25.75 22.56 34.91
CA ILE A 174 -25.05 21.26 34.96
C ILE A 174 -25.99 20.14 35.42
N GLU A 175 -26.86 20.42 36.39
CA GLU A 175 -27.91 19.49 36.82
C GLU A 175 -28.91 19.20 35.71
N ASP A 176 -29.39 20.23 35.01
CA ASP A 176 -30.25 20.11 33.83
C ASP A 176 -29.55 19.30 32.73
N TRP A 177 -28.26 19.54 32.50
CA TRP A 177 -27.48 18.76 31.54
C TRP A 177 -27.35 17.27 31.92
N ASP A 178 -27.21 16.95 33.21
CA ASP A 178 -27.15 15.56 33.68
C ASP A 178 -28.50 14.85 33.63
N ASN A 179 -29.57 15.57 33.96
CA ASN A 179 -30.94 15.08 33.84
C ASN A 179 -31.33 14.85 32.38
N ASP A 180 -30.97 15.78 31.50
CA ASP A 180 -31.11 15.63 30.05
C ASP A 180 -30.31 14.42 29.54
N LEU A 181 -29.15 14.11 30.16
CA LEU A 181 -28.33 12.95 29.80
C LEU A 181 -29.08 11.62 29.94
N ASN A 182 -30.00 11.55 30.89
CA ASN A 182 -30.85 10.39 31.14
C ASN A 182 -32.09 10.34 30.23
N SER A 183 -32.31 11.38 29.42
CA SER A 183 -33.40 11.49 28.44
C SER A 183 -32.84 11.36 27.00
N SER A 184 -33.30 10.36 26.25
CA SER A 184 -32.70 9.99 24.96
C SER A 184 -33.05 10.96 23.82
N SER A 185 -32.19 11.95 23.55
CA SER A 185 -32.34 12.88 22.40
C SER A 185 -31.10 12.95 21.49
N GLN A 186 -31.29 13.15 20.18
CA GLN A 186 -30.19 13.20 19.19
C GLN A 186 -29.25 14.41 19.35
N SER A 187 -29.70 15.50 19.99
CA SER A 187 -28.86 16.65 20.33
C SER A 187 -27.84 16.31 21.42
N LEU A 188 -28.22 15.42 22.34
CA LEU A 188 -27.43 15.00 23.48
C LEU A 188 -26.20 14.17 23.08
N ASP A 189 -26.36 13.25 22.12
CA ASP A 189 -25.26 12.45 21.57
C ASP A 189 -24.13 13.33 21.01
N LYS A 190 -24.52 14.46 20.40
CA LYS A 190 -23.58 15.43 19.83
C LYS A 190 -22.80 16.18 20.91
N ASP A 191 -23.46 16.52 22.01
CA ASP A 191 -22.83 17.20 23.14
C ASP A 191 -21.93 16.26 23.95
N LEU A 192 -22.34 15.00 24.13
CA LEU A 192 -21.51 13.96 24.74
C LEU A 192 -20.24 13.70 23.92
N CYS A 193 -20.38 13.50 22.60
CA CYS A 193 -19.23 13.30 21.72
C CYS A 193 -18.26 14.49 21.76
N LYS A 194 -18.76 15.72 21.84
CA LYS A 194 -17.92 16.92 21.99
C LYS A 194 -17.16 16.91 23.31
N THR A 195 -17.80 16.57 24.42
CA THR A 195 -17.14 16.44 25.73
C THR A 195 -16.05 15.37 25.69
N ILE A 196 -16.30 14.22 25.07
CA ILE A 196 -15.29 13.16 24.87
C ILE A 196 -14.12 13.68 24.02
N CYS A 197 -14.38 14.40 22.93
CA CYS A 197 -13.33 15.02 22.11
C CYS A 197 -12.47 16.01 22.91
N VAL A 198 -13.06 16.80 23.83
CA VAL A 198 -12.31 17.70 24.72
C VAL A 198 -11.39 16.92 25.67
N LEU A 199 -11.86 15.79 26.22
CA LEU A 199 -11.06 14.93 27.08
C LEU A 199 -9.91 14.24 26.31
N LEU A 200 -10.20 13.75 25.10
CA LEU A 200 -9.20 13.19 24.19
C LEU A 200 -8.12 14.23 23.83
N GLY A 201 -8.51 15.50 23.64
CA GLY A 201 -7.56 16.59 23.42
C GLY A 201 -6.58 16.80 24.59
N LYS A 202 -7.02 16.59 25.83
CA LYS A 202 -6.14 16.68 27.02
C LYS A 202 -5.20 15.50 27.16
N LEU A 203 -5.64 14.30 26.75
CA LEU A 203 -4.78 13.12 26.62
C LEU A 203 -3.66 13.34 25.58
N SER A 204 -3.91 14.16 24.55
CA SER A 204 -2.94 14.51 23.51
C SER A 204 -1.81 15.44 23.97
N ALA A 205 -1.85 15.98 25.18
CA ALA A 205 -0.81 16.90 25.69
C ALA A 205 0.48 16.22 26.19
N LYS A 206 0.48 14.88 26.38
CA LYS A 206 1.66 14.08 26.82
C LYS A 206 1.86 12.69 26.14
N PRO A 207 1.33 12.37 24.95
CA PRO A 207 1.44 11.03 24.38
C PRO A 207 2.76 10.81 23.64
N THR A 208 3.13 9.53 23.53
CA THR A 208 4.03 9.05 22.46
C THR A 208 3.35 9.19 21.10
N GLU A 209 4.11 9.28 20.01
CA GLU A 209 3.61 9.52 18.64
C GLU A 209 2.51 8.52 18.21
N ASP A 210 2.64 7.24 18.57
CA ASP A 210 1.64 6.20 18.26
C ASP A 210 0.30 6.42 18.96
N LYS A 211 0.34 6.89 20.21
CA LYS A 211 -0.87 7.20 20.97
C LYS A 211 -1.56 8.43 20.39
N ALA A 212 -0.80 9.40 19.88
CA ALA A 212 -1.36 10.59 19.24
C ALA A 212 -2.19 10.25 17.98
N ARG A 213 -1.68 9.35 17.12
CA ARG A 213 -2.42 8.88 15.93
C ARG A 213 -3.72 8.17 16.29
N ALA A 214 -3.69 7.30 17.30
CA ALA A 214 -4.87 6.60 17.79
C ALA A 214 -5.92 7.57 18.36
N ILE A 215 -5.47 8.56 19.16
CA ILE A 215 -6.35 9.60 19.71
C ILE A 215 -7.00 10.41 18.58
N GLN A 216 -6.22 10.83 17.57
CA GLN A 216 -6.73 11.56 16.42
C GLN A 216 -7.77 10.74 15.64
N PHE A 217 -7.52 9.46 15.43
CA PHE A 217 -8.48 8.54 14.81
C PHE A 217 -9.80 8.49 15.60
N PHE A 218 -9.75 8.32 16.92
CA PHE A 218 -10.96 8.28 17.74
C PHE A 218 -11.72 9.61 17.71
N SER A 219 -11.03 10.74 17.80
CA SER A 219 -11.64 12.06 17.68
C SER A 219 -12.33 12.25 16.31
N GLU A 220 -11.69 11.82 15.22
CA GLU A 220 -12.29 11.87 13.88
C GLU A 220 -13.54 10.96 13.78
N GLN A 221 -13.49 9.74 14.32
CA GLN A 221 -14.64 8.83 14.33
C GLN A 221 -15.83 9.39 15.11
N LEU A 222 -15.60 9.98 16.28
CA LEU A 222 -16.67 10.62 17.07
C LEU A 222 -17.30 11.81 16.33
N ASN A 223 -16.48 12.62 15.66
CA ASN A 223 -16.98 13.71 14.82
C ASN A 223 -17.82 13.18 13.65
N LEU A 224 -17.41 12.08 13.02
CA LEU A 224 -18.13 11.45 11.91
C LEU A 224 -19.46 10.80 12.34
N LEU A 225 -19.54 10.27 13.56
CA LEU A 225 -20.77 9.71 14.13
C LEU A 225 -21.86 10.77 14.28
N THR A 226 -21.48 11.95 14.77
CA THR A 226 -22.41 13.08 14.97
C THR A 226 -22.71 13.88 13.69
N THR A 227 -21.96 13.63 12.62
CA THR A 227 -22.11 14.33 11.34
C THR A 227 -23.05 13.57 10.40
N LYS A 228 -23.97 14.31 9.78
CA LYS A 228 -24.87 13.78 8.74
C LYS A 228 -24.06 13.15 7.61
N LYS A 229 -24.56 12.06 7.02
CA LYS A 229 -23.83 11.24 6.03
C LYS A 229 -23.30 12.06 4.85
N GLU A 230 -24.06 13.05 4.41
CA GLU A 230 -23.79 13.92 3.26
C GLU A 230 -22.70 14.97 3.56
N GLN A 231 -22.47 15.26 4.84
CA GLN A 231 -21.54 16.30 5.31
C GLN A 231 -20.22 15.71 5.85
N ARG A 232 -20.07 14.39 5.84
CA ARG A 232 -18.87 13.71 6.34
C ARG A 232 -17.68 14.08 5.47
N ARG A 233 -16.67 14.69 6.10
CA ARG A 233 -15.37 14.98 5.52
C ARG A 233 -14.33 14.14 6.25
N TYR A 234 -13.39 13.60 5.49
CA TYR A 234 -12.35 12.70 5.98
C TYR A 234 -11.00 13.40 5.90
N SER A 235 -10.15 13.20 6.89
CA SER A 235 -8.77 13.66 6.85
C SER A 235 -7.97 12.93 5.77
N VAL A 236 -6.87 13.53 5.33
CA VAL A 236 -5.98 12.91 4.33
C VAL A 236 -5.42 11.58 4.85
N ASP A 237 -4.97 11.57 6.11
CA ASP A 237 -4.42 10.36 6.75
C ASP A 237 -5.46 9.24 6.84
N PHE A 238 -6.71 9.58 7.20
CA PHE A 238 -7.79 8.60 7.27
C PHE A 238 -8.22 8.10 5.88
N MET A 239 -8.16 8.96 4.86
CA MET A 239 -8.37 8.54 3.47
C MET A 239 -7.27 7.60 3.00
N VAL A 240 -6.00 7.88 3.31
CA VAL A 240 -4.87 6.99 3.00
C VAL A 240 -5.05 5.64 3.69
N PHE A 241 -5.36 5.63 4.99
CA PHE A 241 -5.68 4.41 5.74
C PHE A 241 -6.82 3.62 5.08
N SER A 242 -7.90 4.30 4.70
CA SER A 242 -9.07 3.69 4.05
C SER A 242 -8.72 3.10 2.68
N CYS A 243 -7.91 3.81 1.88
CA CYS A 243 -7.39 3.32 0.60
C CYS A 243 -6.51 2.08 0.77
N ILE A 244 -5.61 2.07 1.76
CA ILE A 244 -4.74 0.93 2.07
C ILE A 244 -5.60 -0.27 2.47
N LEU A 245 -6.53 -0.09 3.41
CA LEU A 245 -7.42 -1.16 3.88
C LEU A 245 -8.27 -1.72 2.73
N PHE A 246 -8.81 -0.85 1.87
CA PHE A 246 -9.56 -1.25 0.70
C PHE A 246 -8.71 -2.02 -0.32
N THR A 247 -7.44 -1.63 -0.49
CA THR A 247 -6.50 -2.31 -1.41
C THR A 247 -6.07 -3.67 -0.88
N ILE A 248 -5.87 -3.80 0.43
CA ILE A 248 -5.54 -5.08 1.08
C ILE A 248 -6.73 -6.05 0.97
N SER A 249 -7.94 -5.61 1.29
CA SER A 249 -9.14 -6.44 1.18
C SER A 249 -10.42 -5.61 1.02
N PRO A 250 -10.97 -5.52 -0.21
CA PRO A 250 -12.25 -4.84 -0.45
C PRO A 250 -13.41 -5.49 0.34
N HIS A 251 -13.32 -6.79 0.60
CA HIS A 251 -14.32 -7.54 1.35
C HIS A 251 -14.31 -7.20 2.83
N ALA A 252 -13.11 -7.19 3.46
CA ALA A 252 -12.97 -6.77 4.85
C ALA A 252 -13.39 -5.31 5.01
N TYR A 253 -12.98 -4.43 4.09
CA TYR A 253 -13.40 -3.03 4.07
C TYR A 253 -14.93 -2.90 4.04
N LYS A 254 -15.60 -3.63 3.14
CA LYS A 254 -17.07 -3.63 3.04
C LYS A 254 -17.72 -4.15 4.32
N TYR A 255 -17.20 -5.23 4.90
CA TYR A 255 -17.70 -5.79 6.16
C TYR A 255 -17.60 -4.78 7.31
N ILE A 256 -16.41 -4.19 7.53
CA ILE A 256 -16.18 -3.19 8.58
C ILE A 256 -17.11 -2.00 8.38
N ARG A 257 -17.25 -1.50 7.15
CA ARG A 257 -18.15 -0.39 6.85
C ARG A 257 -19.62 -0.76 7.11
N CYS A 258 -20.06 -1.96 6.74
CA CYS A 258 -21.44 -2.41 6.94
C CYS A 258 -21.77 -2.71 8.40
N SER A 259 -20.78 -3.10 9.21
CA SER A 259 -20.96 -3.34 10.65
C SER A 259 -21.39 -2.09 11.42
N GLY A 260 -21.10 -0.90 10.89
CA GLY A 260 -21.38 0.37 11.55
C GLY A 260 -20.44 0.71 12.71
N SER A 261 -19.54 -0.20 13.10
CA SER A 261 -18.57 0.02 14.18
C SER A 261 -17.55 1.11 13.87
N ILE A 262 -17.20 1.29 12.60
CA ILE A 262 -16.28 2.32 12.12
C ILE A 262 -16.92 3.03 10.93
N THR A 263 -16.94 4.37 10.96
CA THR A 263 -17.42 5.19 9.85
C THR A 263 -16.33 5.31 8.80
N LEU A 264 -16.45 4.50 7.75
CA LEU A 264 -15.53 4.47 6.62
C LEU A 264 -16.10 5.17 5.37
N PRO A 265 -15.23 5.77 4.52
CA PRO A 265 -15.61 6.32 3.22
C PRO A 265 -16.34 5.30 2.34
N HIS A 266 -17.17 5.78 1.42
CA HIS A 266 -17.78 4.90 0.44
C HIS A 266 -16.70 4.38 -0.55
N PRO A 267 -16.76 3.11 -1.01
CA PRO A 267 -15.82 2.59 -2.01
C PRO A 267 -15.74 3.46 -3.29
N MET A 268 -16.84 4.10 -3.71
CA MET A 268 -16.79 5.05 -4.83
C MET A 268 -15.94 6.29 -4.54
N THR A 269 -15.91 6.78 -3.30
CA THR A 269 -15.04 7.89 -2.91
C THR A 269 -13.57 7.49 -3.03
N ILE A 270 -13.23 6.30 -2.54
CA ILE A 270 -11.89 5.71 -2.68
C ILE A 270 -11.55 5.59 -4.18
N GLN A 271 -12.43 4.99 -4.96
CA GLN A 271 -12.22 4.78 -6.39
C GLN A 271 -12.06 6.10 -7.14
N SER A 272 -12.84 7.13 -6.81
CA SER A 272 -12.76 8.46 -7.41
C SER A 272 -11.38 9.09 -7.18
N ILE A 273 -10.91 9.08 -5.93
CA ILE A 273 -9.57 9.59 -5.58
C ILE A 273 -8.49 8.80 -6.31
N CYS A 274 -8.55 7.48 -6.28
CA CYS A 274 -7.58 6.65 -6.98
C CYS A 274 -7.65 6.78 -8.52
N SER A 275 -8.76 7.27 -9.07
CA SER A 275 -8.93 7.48 -10.52
C SER A 275 -8.42 8.85 -10.98
N SER A 276 -8.45 9.87 -10.09
CA SER A 276 -7.90 11.20 -10.35
C SER A 276 -6.37 11.22 -10.57
N LEU A 277 -5.69 10.15 -10.18
CA LEU A 277 -4.24 9.97 -10.33
C LEU A 277 -3.80 9.55 -11.75
N GLY A 278 -4.69 9.58 -12.75
CA GLY A 278 -4.33 9.35 -14.16
C GLY A 278 -3.97 7.89 -14.48
N ARG A 279 -4.98 7.06 -14.77
CA ARG A 279 -4.85 5.59 -14.90
C ARG A 279 -4.62 5.05 -16.32
N SER A 280 -4.04 5.85 -17.23
CA SER A 280 -3.65 5.31 -18.53
C SER A 280 -2.12 5.24 -18.59
N PRO A 281 -1.53 4.10 -19.00
CA PRO A 281 -0.10 4.01 -19.30
C PRO A 281 0.31 4.98 -20.43
N GLN A 282 -0.64 5.40 -21.28
CA GLN A 282 -0.36 6.29 -22.41
C GLN A 282 0.10 7.70 -21.99
N PRO A 283 -0.55 8.41 -21.04
CA PRO A 283 -0.08 9.70 -20.53
C PRO A 283 1.19 9.62 -19.67
N GLU A 284 1.65 8.46 -19.16
CA GLU A 284 2.99 8.34 -18.55
C GLU A 284 4.11 8.55 -19.57
N HIS A 285 3.85 8.35 -20.87
CA HIS A 285 4.77 8.69 -21.94
C HIS A 285 4.79 10.21 -22.26
N GLN A 286 3.93 11.01 -21.64
CA GLN A 286 4.02 12.46 -21.72
C GLN A 286 5.12 12.94 -20.74
N SER A 287 6.05 13.73 -21.25
CA SER A 287 7.27 14.14 -20.54
C SER A 287 7.05 14.80 -19.18
N ALA A 288 5.88 15.39 -18.94
CA ALA A 288 5.56 16.10 -17.71
C ALA A 288 5.27 15.19 -16.50
N THR A 289 4.78 13.97 -16.72
CA THR A 289 4.38 13.03 -15.65
C THR A 289 5.28 11.80 -15.54
N PHE A 290 6.15 11.57 -16.54
CA PHE A 290 7.10 10.47 -16.54
C PHE A 290 7.95 10.45 -15.26
N LEU A 291 7.95 9.31 -14.55
CA LEU A 291 8.67 9.09 -13.28
C LEU A 291 8.30 10.06 -12.12
N SER A 292 7.22 10.83 -12.25
CA SER A 292 6.82 11.83 -11.25
C SER A 292 6.49 11.22 -9.88
N TYR A 293 5.96 9.99 -9.83
CA TYR A 293 5.73 9.26 -8.58
C TYR A 293 7.04 8.95 -7.87
N VAL A 294 8.01 8.39 -8.59
CA VAL A 294 9.30 7.97 -8.04
C VAL A 294 10.12 9.18 -7.59
N ALA A 295 9.98 10.32 -8.28
CA ALA A 295 10.58 11.59 -7.87
C ALA A 295 10.13 12.05 -6.48
N LYS A 296 8.86 11.80 -6.09
CA LYS A 296 8.35 12.13 -4.75
C LYS A 296 8.98 11.30 -3.64
N ARG A 297 9.67 10.19 -3.98
CA ARG A 297 10.32 9.28 -3.02
C ARG A 297 11.77 9.67 -2.72
N ILE A 298 12.35 10.64 -3.44
CA ILE A 298 13.72 11.12 -3.20
C ILE A 298 13.93 11.66 -1.78
N PRO A 299 13.00 12.46 -1.19
CA PRO A 299 13.16 12.97 0.17
C PRO A 299 13.21 11.85 1.23
N ASP A 300 12.63 10.69 0.94
CA ASP A 300 12.59 9.54 1.85
C ASP A 300 13.90 8.73 1.84
N LEU A 301 14.86 9.08 0.95
CA LEU A 301 16.08 8.33 0.72
C LEU A 301 17.32 9.19 0.91
N ASP A 302 18.28 8.67 1.67
CA ASP A 302 19.61 9.24 1.80
C ASP A 302 20.44 9.05 0.52
N GLY A 303 21.54 9.82 0.38
CA GLY A 303 22.40 9.76 -0.81
C GLY A 303 22.88 8.36 -1.17
N GLN A 304 23.24 7.53 -0.18
CA GLN A 304 23.65 6.13 -0.40
C GLN A 304 22.47 5.23 -0.83
N GLN A 305 21.28 5.49 -0.30
CA GLN A 305 20.07 4.72 -0.61
C GLN A 305 19.54 5.00 -2.03
N ARG A 306 19.95 6.12 -2.63
CA ARG A 306 19.64 6.49 -4.02
C ARG A 306 20.46 5.71 -5.06
N PHE A 307 21.44 4.91 -4.64
CA PHE A 307 22.10 3.95 -5.54
C PHE A 307 21.18 2.77 -5.81
N ILE A 308 20.75 2.63 -7.07
CA ILE A 308 19.69 1.72 -7.48
C ILE A 308 20.10 0.80 -8.63
N THR A 309 19.38 -0.32 -8.72
CA THR A 309 19.33 -1.23 -9.85
C THR A 309 18.01 -1.06 -10.57
N VAL A 310 18.01 -1.10 -11.90
CA VAL A 310 16.78 -1.15 -12.70
C VAL A 310 16.54 -2.59 -13.13
N THR A 311 15.47 -3.19 -12.64
CA THR A 311 15.04 -4.54 -13.06
C THR A 311 13.97 -4.43 -14.13
N VAL A 312 14.08 -5.23 -15.20
CA VAL A 312 13.06 -5.32 -16.24
C VAL A 312 12.58 -6.74 -16.43
N ASP A 313 11.28 -6.91 -16.53
CA ASP A 313 10.63 -8.19 -16.81
C ASP A 313 9.41 -8.02 -17.73
N GLU A 314 9.03 -9.09 -18.43
CA GLU A 314 7.89 -9.12 -19.34
C GLU A 314 6.77 -9.99 -18.77
N VAL A 315 5.67 -9.34 -18.39
CA VAL A 315 4.49 -10.01 -17.85
C VAL A 315 3.50 -10.28 -18.97
N HIS A 316 3.23 -11.55 -19.26
CA HIS A 316 2.23 -11.93 -20.25
C HIS A 316 0.82 -11.65 -19.70
N ILE A 317 0.00 -10.97 -20.50
CA ILE A 317 -1.38 -10.63 -20.19
C ILE A 317 -2.32 -11.24 -21.22
N GLU A 318 -3.56 -11.51 -20.80
CA GLU A 318 -4.58 -11.91 -21.76
C GLU A 318 -4.84 -10.74 -22.72
N PRO A 319 -4.80 -10.95 -24.05
CA PRO A 319 -5.08 -9.88 -25.00
C PRO A 319 -6.58 -9.57 -24.95
N TYR A 320 -6.94 -8.41 -24.40
CA TYR A 320 -8.30 -7.91 -24.45
C TYR A 320 -8.35 -6.40 -24.70
N SER A 321 -9.39 -5.95 -25.39
CA SER A 321 -9.68 -4.53 -25.59
C SER A 321 -10.82 -4.11 -24.65
N GLU A 322 -10.55 -3.17 -23.75
CA GLU A 322 -11.56 -2.61 -22.85
C GLU A 322 -11.75 -1.13 -23.12
N TYR A 323 -13.00 -0.72 -23.38
CA TYR A 323 -13.35 0.68 -23.51
C TYR A 323 -13.57 1.28 -22.12
N LYS A 324 -12.59 2.05 -21.65
CA LYS A 324 -12.76 2.92 -20.47
C LYS A 324 -13.23 4.28 -20.97
N GLY A 325 -14.53 4.55 -20.82
CA GLY A 325 -15.09 5.86 -21.18
C GLY A 325 -14.41 6.97 -20.39
N VAL A 326 -13.48 7.67 -21.02
CA VAL A 326 -12.90 8.94 -20.54
C VAL A 326 -13.68 10.08 -21.21
N GLY A 327 -13.73 11.25 -20.59
CA GLY A 327 -14.66 12.36 -20.84
C GLY A 327 -14.88 12.77 -22.31
N VAL A 328 -16.00 13.47 -22.52
CA VAL A 328 -16.67 13.84 -23.79
C VAL A 328 -15.79 14.53 -24.85
N THR A 329 -14.52 14.83 -24.60
CA THR A 329 -13.68 15.64 -25.50
C THR A 329 -12.62 14.92 -26.30
N ASP A 330 -12.35 13.63 -26.07
CA ASP A 330 -11.35 12.91 -26.87
C ASP A 330 -11.97 11.69 -27.55
N VAL A 331 -12.10 11.75 -28.88
CA VAL A 331 -12.37 10.55 -29.69
C VAL A 331 -11.16 9.61 -29.52
N PRO A 332 -11.31 8.44 -28.89
CA PRO A 332 -10.18 7.55 -28.75
C PRO A 332 -9.91 6.93 -30.12
N LEU A 333 -8.72 7.16 -30.69
CA LEU A 333 -8.20 6.26 -31.72
C LEU A 333 -8.18 4.87 -31.10
N ALA A 334 -8.95 3.94 -31.66
CA ALA A 334 -8.86 2.54 -31.28
C ALA A 334 -7.38 2.12 -31.39
N PRO A 335 -6.77 1.54 -30.35
CA PRO A 335 -5.44 0.97 -30.48
C PRO A 335 -5.51 -0.07 -31.61
N THR A 336 -4.70 0.11 -32.64
CA THR A 336 -4.70 -0.74 -33.83
C THR A 336 -4.35 -2.19 -33.50
N GLU A 337 -3.68 -2.41 -32.35
CA GLU A 337 -3.16 -3.70 -31.92
C GLU A 337 -3.36 -3.88 -30.40
N VAL A 338 -3.88 -5.06 -30.03
CA VAL A 338 -4.07 -5.45 -28.62
C VAL A 338 -2.75 -5.96 -28.05
N ALA A 339 -2.36 -5.45 -26.87
CA ALA A 339 -1.18 -5.90 -26.15
C ALA A 339 -1.37 -7.32 -25.60
N ASN A 340 -0.32 -8.13 -25.64
CA ASN A 340 -0.28 -9.50 -25.09
C ASN A 340 0.74 -9.64 -23.95
N SER A 341 1.57 -8.63 -23.74
CA SER A 341 2.50 -8.57 -22.64
C SER A 341 2.72 -7.13 -22.19
N VAL A 342 3.37 -6.98 -21.05
CA VAL A 342 3.65 -5.71 -20.41
C VAL A 342 5.09 -5.72 -19.92
N TYR A 343 5.89 -4.77 -20.37
CA TYR A 343 7.19 -4.51 -19.78
C TYR A 343 7.01 -3.77 -18.47
N VAL A 344 7.59 -4.31 -17.40
CA VAL A 344 7.58 -3.70 -16.07
C VAL A 344 9.02 -3.37 -15.69
N LEU A 345 9.29 -2.08 -15.52
CA LEU A 345 10.56 -1.59 -14.99
C LEU A 345 10.40 -1.28 -13.51
N MET A 346 11.30 -1.80 -12.70
CA MET A 346 11.36 -1.59 -11.26
C MET A 346 12.69 -0.97 -10.88
N ALA A 347 12.69 0.00 -9.96
CA ALA A 347 13.89 0.51 -9.33
C ALA A 347 14.00 -0.08 -7.93
N GLN A 348 15.18 -0.59 -7.59
CA GLN A 348 15.46 -1.16 -6.29
C GLN A 348 16.77 -0.59 -5.75
N SER A 349 16.78 -0.17 -4.47
CA SER A 349 18.00 0.29 -3.81
C SER A 349 18.96 -0.87 -3.54
N LEU A 350 20.26 -0.60 -3.69
CA LEU A 350 21.33 -1.55 -3.35
C LEU A 350 21.56 -1.65 -1.84
N THR A 351 21.22 -0.61 -1.08
CA THR A 351 21.58 -0.51 0.35
C THR A 351 20.39 -0.58 1.30
N CYS A 352 19.15 -0.45 0.80
CA CYS A 352 17.94 -0.55 1.62
C CYS A 352 16.83 -1.32 0.92
N GLN A 353 15.70 -1.53 1.62
CA GLN A 353 14.55 -2.28 1.11
C GLN A 353 13.65 -1.46 0.18
N PHE A 354 14.11 -0.31 -0.31
CA PHE A 354 13.36 0.50 -1.27
C PHE A 354 13.22 -0.25 -2.60
N LYS A 355 11.98 -0.46 -3.03
CA LYS A 355 11.63 -1.08 -4.31
C LYS A 355 10.31 -0.50 -4.81
N GLU A 356 10.32 0.06 -6.02
CA GLU A 356 9.15 0.69 -6.61
C GLU A 356 9.05 0.34 -8.11
N VAL A 357 7.83 0.24 -8.62
CA VAL A 357 7.57 0.16 -10.06
C VAL A 357 7.73 1.56 -10.64
N VAL A 358 8.62 1.71 -11.63
CA VAL A 358 8.94 3.03 -12.21
C VAL A 358 8.25 3.26 -13.54
N HIS A 359 8.00 2.20 -14.31
CA HIS A 359 7.33 2.32 -15.60
C HIS A 359 6.69 0.99 -16.02
N VAL A 360 5.53 1.09 -16.66
CA VAL A 360 4.74 -0.05 -17.13
C VAL A 360 4.30 0.21 -18.57
N VAL A 361 4.76 -0.62 -19.51
CA VAL A 361 4.51 -0.40 -20.94
C VAL A 361 3.84 -1.62 -21.56
N PRO A 362 2.57 -1.51 -22.01
CA PRO A 362 1.92 -2.58 -22.74
C PRO A 362 2.54 -2.74 -24.13
N VAL A 363 2.84 -3.97 -24.52
CA VAL A 363 3.43 -4.31 -25.82
C VAL A 363 2.73 -5.54 -26.43
N GLN A 364 2.74 -5.62 -27.76
CA GLN A 364 2.24 -6.80 -28.48
C GLN A 364 3.37 -7.77 -28.86
N ARG A 365 4.59 -7.25 -29.05
CA ARG A 365 5.73 -8.05 -29.45
C ARG A 365 6.95 -7.56 -28.71
N ALA A 366 7.76 -8.53 -28.27
CA ALA A 366 9.04 -8.23 -27.68
C ALA A 366 9.98 -7.64 -28.76
N ASP A 367 10.32 -6.36 -28.60
CA ASP A 367 11.20 -5.63 -29.51
C ASP A 367 12.39 -5.05 -28.74
N ALA A 368 13.58 -5.45 -29.17
CA ALA A 368 14.84 -5.02 -28.57
C ALA A 368 15.09 -3.51 -28.74
N GLN A 369 14.64 -2.90 -29.84
CA GLN A 369 14.84 -1.47 -30.08
C GLN A 369 13.94 -0.64 -29.18
N LEU A 370 12.66 -1.00 -29.11
CA LEU A 370 11.72 -0.40 -28.15
C LEU A 370 12.23 -0.54 -26.72
N LEU A 371 12.61 -1.75 -26.31
CA LEU A 371 13.12 -1.99 -24.96
C LEU A 371 14.38 -1.19 -24.64
N HIS A 372 15.33 -1.10 -25.58
CA HIS A 372 16.52 -0.26 -25.43
C HIS A 372 16.15 1.21 -25.18
N LYS A 373 15.21 1.75 -25.99
CA LYS A 373 14.72 3.11 -25.83
C LYS A 373 14.09 3.32 -24.45
N LEU A 374 13.21 2.42 -24.02
CA LEU A 374 12.56 2.48 -22.71
C LEU A 374 13.56 2.45 -21.56
N LEU A 375 14.55 1.55 -21.61
CA LEU A 375 15.61 1.48 -20.61
C LEU A 375 16.44 2.76 -20.59
N ARG A 376 16.87 3.28 -21.75
CA ARG A 376 17.63 4.52 -21.84
C ARG A 376 16.85 5.71 -21.26
N ASP A 377 15.59 5.85 -21.63
CA ASP A 377 14.74 6.95 -21.18
C ASP A 377 14.48 6.87 -19.67
N ALA A 378 14.22 5.67 -19.13
CA ALA A 378 14.05 5.44 -17.70
C ALA A 378 15.33 5.72 -16.91
N ILE A 379 16.49 5.21 -17.35
CA ILE A 379 17.79 5.42 -16.68
C ILE A 379 18.13 6.92 -16.65
N CYS A 380 18.03 7.60 -17.80
CA CYS A 380 18.28 9.03 -17.88
C CYS A 380 17.29 9.85 -17.05
N GLY A 381 16.01 9.44 -17.00
CA GLY A 381 15.00 10.08 -16.17
C GLY A 381 15.27 9.92 -14.67
N LEU A 382 15.63 8.72 -14.22
CA LEU A 382 15.96 8.43 -12.83
C LEU A 382 17.21 9.21 -12.37
N GLU A 383 18.24 9.30 -13.21
CA GLU A 383 19.43 10.11 -12.90
C GLU A 383 19.13 11.61 -12.79
N LYS A 384 18.28 12.15 -13.68
CA LYS A 384 17.84 13.56 -13.60
C LYS A 384 17.08 13.87 -12.32
N ILE A 385 16.31 12.90 -11.81
CA ILE A 385 15.55 13.02 -10.56
C ILE A 385 16.49 13.01 -9.33
N GLY A 386 17.68 12.42 -9.44
CA GLY A 386 18.68 12.35 -8.36
C GLY A 386 18.97 10.93 -7.86
N PHE A 387 18.49 9.89 -8.55
CA PHE A 387 18.96 8.52 -8.33
C PHE A 387 20.32 8.30 -9.01
N ARG A 388 21.04 7.27 -8.55
CA ARG A 388 22.25 6.78 -9.21
C ARG A 388 22.03 5.35 -9.68
N VAL A 389 21.84 5.15 -10.97
CA VAL A 389 21.67 3.83 -11.56
C VAL A 389 23.04 3.18 -11.72
N ALA A 390 23.20 1.98 -11.16
CA ALA A 390 24.43 1.20 -11.25
C ALA A 390 24.34 0.04 -12.24
N CYS A 391 23.19 -0.66 -12.26
CA CYS A 391 23.02 -1.82 -13.12
C CYS A 391 21.60 -2.01 -13.62
N VAL A 392 21.48 -2.74 -14.73
CA VAL A 392 20.24 -3.29 -15.26
C VAL A 392 20.20 -4.79 -14.98
N VAL A 393 19.09 -5.28 -14.45
CA VAL A 393 18.86 -6.70 -14.17
C VAL A 393 17.71 -7.21 -15.03
N SER A 394 17.88 -8.32 -15.74
CA SER A 394 16.81 -8.94 -16.52
C SER A 394 16.95 -10.46 -16.59
N ASP A 395 15.95 -11.13 -17.18
CA ASP A 395 16.14 -12.49 -17.66
C ASP A 395 17.19 -12.54 -18.79
N GLY A 396 17.68 -13.73 -19.13
CA GLY A 396 18.68 -13.90 -20.19
C GLY A 396 18.09 -14.11 -21.59
N SER A 397 16.90 -13.60 -21.88
CA SER A 397 16.27 -13.70 -23.20
C SER A 397 17.11 -12.99 -24.28
N SER A 398 16.96 -13.44 -25.52
CA SER A 398 17.68 -12.86 -26.67
C SER A 398 17.28 -11.39 -26.91
N VAL A 399 16.03 -11.03 -26.62
CA VAL A 399 15.51 -9.66 -26.74
C VAL A 399 16.20 -8.75 -25.74
N ASN A 400 16.28 -9.15 -24.46
CA ASN A 400 16.94 -8.35 -23.42
C ASN A 400 18.42 -8.16 -23.71
N LYS A 401 19.13 -9.24 -24.10
CA LYS A 401 20.55 -9.15 -24.50
C LYS A 401 20.77 -8.22 -25.68
N LYS A 402 19.89 -8.28 -26.69
CA LYS A 402 19.95 -7.40 -27.86
C LYS A 402 19.61 -5.95 -27.51
N ALA A 403 18.66 -5.71 -26.61
CA ALA A 403 18.36 -4.35 -26.13
C ALA A 403 19.56 -3.74 -25.39
N MET A 404 20.27 -4.54 -24.59
CA MET A 404 21.47 -4.11 -23.91
C MET A 404 22.63 -3.84 -24.87
N SER A 405 22.81 -4.65 -25.92
CA SER A 405 23.88 -4.44 -26.89
C SER A 405 23.79 -3.10 -27.62
N HIS A 406 22.59 -2.51 -27.73
CA HIS A 406 22.36 -1.19 -28.31
C HIS A 406 22.90 -0.02 -27.47
N PHE A 407 23.36 -0.22 -26.23
CA PHE A 407 24.07 0.82 -25.46
C PHE A 407 25.48 1.13 -25.99
N THR A 408 26.01 0.33 -26.91
CA THR A 408 27.23 0.65 -27.67
C THR A 408 26.92 0.84 -29.14
N SER A 409 27.73 1.67 -29.81
CA SER A 409 27.70 1.84 -31.26
C SER A 409 29.10 1.52 -31.80
N PRO A 410 29.30 0.39 -32.51
CA PRO A 410 28.31 -0.61 -32.94
C PRO A 410 27.77 -1.50 -31.79
N PRO A 411 26.60 -2.16 -31.98
CA PRO A 411 26.01 -3.01 -30.95
C PRO A 411 26.91 -4.20 -30.62
N THR A 412 27.28 -4.35 -29.34
CA THR A 412 28.17 -5.42 -28.88
C THR A 412 27.58 -6.10 -27.66
N ASN A 413 27.62 -7.44 -27.62
CA ASN A 413 27.18 -8.19 -26.45
C ASN A 413 28.25 -8.11 -25.36
N GLY A 414 27.90 -7.50 -24.24
CA GLY A 414 28.76 -7.42 -23.07
C GLY A 414 27.98 -7.45 -21.76
N ILE A 415 28.71 -7.30 -20.67
CA ILE A 415 28.18 -7.20 -19.30
C ILE A 415 28.44 -5.80 -18.69
N VAL A 416 29.22 -4.97 -19.37
CA VAL A 416 29.50 -3.58 -19.00
C VAL A 416 29.30 -2.72 -20.23
N TYR A 417 28.54 -1.63 -20.05
CA TYR A 417 28.19 -0.68 -21.10
C TYR A 417 28.52 0.75 -20.64
N PRO A 418 28.74 1.70 -21.55
CA PRO A 418 28.84 3.11 -21.16
C PRO A 418 27.50 3.60 -20.59
N HIS A 419 27.54 4.29 -19.46
CA HIS A 419 26.31 4.74 -18.82
C HIS A 419 25.64 5.86 -19.63
N PRO A 420 24.33 5.77 -19.98
CA PRO A 420 23.68 6.65 -20.95
C PRO A 420 23.53 8.11 -20.49
N PHE A 421 23.53 8.36 -19.17
CA PHE A 421 23.50 9.70 -18.58
C PHE A 421 24.91 10.30 -18.37
N ASP A 422 25.92 9.45 -18.17
CA ASP A 422 27.28 9.85 -17.82
C ASP A 422 28.26 8.82 -18.38
N PRO A 423 28.75 8.99 -19.63
CA PRO A 423 29.55 7.98 -20.31
C PRO A 423 30.85 7.58 -19.60
N ALA A 424 31.33 8.37 -18.61
CA ALA A 424 32.51 8.02 -17.83
C ALA A 424 32.24 6.91 -16.80
N ARG A 425 30.97 6.64 -16.46
CA ARG A 425 30.59 5.59 -15.52
C ARG A 425 30.20 4.29 -16.26
N PRO A 426 30.48 3.13 -15.66
CA PRO A 426 29.97 1.87 -16.17
C PRO A 426 28.48 1.71 -15.83
N LEU A 427 27.73 1.15 -16.77
CA LEU A 427 26.42 0.54 -16.55
C LEU A 427 26.59 -0.98 -16.62
N PHE A 428 26.41 -1.66 -15.49
CA PHE A 428 26.52 -3.11 -15.43
C PHE A 428 25.22 -3.78 -15.92
N TYR A 429 25.35 -4.88 -16.64
CA TYR A 429 24.22 -5.73 -17.01
C TYR A 429 24.33 -7.07 -16.31
N VAL A 430 23.32 -7.40 -15.51
CA VAL A 430 23.28 -8.63 -14.71
C VAL A 430 22.12 -9.48 -15.17
N ILE A 431 22.41 -10.71 -15.58
CA ILE A 431 21.37 -11.72 -15.84
C ILE A 431 20.95 -12.29 -14.48
N ASP A 432 19.64 -12.38 -14.26
CA ASP A 432 19.09 -12.94 -13.02
C ASP A 432 19.70 -14.32 -12.70
N PRO A 433 20.40 -14.48 -11.57
CA PRO A 433 20.97 -15.77 -11.16
C PRO A 433 19.94 -16.90 -11.08
N VAL A 434 18.69 -16.59 -10.70
CA VAL A 434 17.59 -17.57 -10.68
C VAL A 434 17.33 -18.12 -12.07
N TYR A 435 17.34 -17.25 -13.09
CA TYR A 435 17.18 -17.63 -14.48
C TYR A 435 18.35 -18.49 -14.97
N ILE A 436 19.59 -18.14 -14.61
CA ILE A 436 20.79 -18.93 -14.93
C ILE A 436 20.65 -20.35 -14.34
N LEU A 437 20.30 -20.49 -13.06
CA LEU A 437 20.15 -21.79 -12.41
C LEU A 437 19.05 -22.66 -13.08
N LYS A 438 17.91 -22.06 -13.42
CA LYS A 438 16.86 -22.75 -14.18
C LYS A 438 17.35 -23.19 -15.55
N SER A 439 18.11 -22.34 -16.25
CA SER A 439 18.68 -22.62 -17.56
C SER A 439 19.69 -23.78 -17.49
N VAL A 440 20.55 -23.81 -16.48
CA VAL A 440 21.49 -24.93 -16.24
C VAL A 440 20.71 -26.26 -16.12
N ARG A 441 19.68 -26.32 -15.27
CA ARG A 441 18.85 -27.53 -15.12
C ARG A 441 18.15 -27.90 -16.42
N ASN A 442 17.51 -26.94 -17.09
CA ASN A 442 16.75 -27.20 -18.31
C ASN A 442 17.65 -27.72 -19.42
N ASN A 443 18.81 -27.09 -19.61
CA ASN A 443 19.81 -27.58 -20.56
C ASN A 443 20.31 -28.99 -20.19
N TRP A 444 20.39 -29.34 -18.90
CA TRP A 444 20.75 -30.69 -18.47
C TRP A 444 19.69 -31.71 -18.86
N LEU A 445 18.42 -31.37 -18.65
CA LEU A 445 17.27 -32.20 -19.00
C LEU A 445 17.10 -32.39 -20.51
N ASP A 446 17.56 -31.42 -21.32
CA ASP A 446 17.44 -31.41 -22.78
C ASP A 446 18.64 -32.04 -23.51
N GLN A 447 19.59 -32.63 -22.77
CA GLN A 447 20.69 -33.38 -23.39
C GLN A 447 20.15 -34.57 -24.18
N SER A 448 20.72 -34.82 -25.36
CA SER A 448 20.22 -35.82 -26.32
C SER A 448 20.87 -37.21 -26.20
N ASN A 449 21.79 -37.39 -25.25
CA ASN A 449 22.45 -38.68 -25.01
C ASN A 449 21.65 -39.51 -23.99
N ASP A 450 21.84 -40.84 -24.01
CA ASP A 450 21.01 -41.78 -23.22
C ASP A 450 21.06 -41.52 -21.70
N LEU A 451 22.17 -40.97 -21.21
CA LEU A 451 22.39 -40.65 -19.79
C LEU A 451 22.05 -39.19 -19.42
N LEU A 452 21.62 -38.37 -20.39
CA LEU A 452 21.41 -36.93 -20.20
C LEU A 452 22.66 -36.25 -19.59
N CYS A 453 23.84 -36.54 -20.14
CA CYS A 453 25.13 -36.10 -19.65
C CYS A 453 25.53 -34.71 -20.16
N PHE A 454 26.00 -33.87 -19.26
CA PHE A 454 26.92 -32.76 -19.58
C PHE A 454 28.36 -33.22 -19.52
N SER A 455 29.16 -32.89 -20.53
CA SER A 455 30.62 -32.93 -20.41
C SER A 455 31.13 -31.61 -19.85
N PHE A 456 31.96 -31.65 -18.80
CA PHE A 456 32.53 -30.45 -18.18
C PHE A 456 33.99 -30.69 -17.78
N PRO A 457 34.87 -29.68 -17.81
CA PRO A 457 36.25 -29.84 -17.36
C PRO A 457 36.33 -30.05 -15.84
N GLU A 458 37.33 -30.77 -15.36
CA GLU A 458 37.61 -30.91 -13.94
C GLU A 458 37.90 -29.54 -13.29
N PHE A 459 37.18 -29.20 -12.21
CA PHE A 459 37.22 -27.86 -11.60
C PHE A 459 38.50 -27.58 -10.80
N GLN A 460 39.10 -28.61 -10.20
CA GLN A 460 40.37 -28.52 -9.49
C GLN A 460 41.38 -29.39 -10.19
N THR A 461 42.37 -28.76 -10.81
CA THR A 461 43.50 -29.44 -11.43
C THR A 461 44.74 -29.25 -10.59
N GLU A 462 45.48 -30.33 -10.38
CA GLU A 462 46.86 -30.18 -9.94
C GLU A 462 47.68 -29.54 -11.08
N PRO A 463 48.59 -28.61 -10.78
CA PRO A 463 49.28 -27.78 -11.78
C PRO A 463 50.08 -28.55 -12.83
N MET A 464 50.35 -29.85 -12.62
CA MET A 464 51.08 -30.72 -13.54
C MET A 464 50.23 -31.76 -14.28
N ARG A 465 48.92 -31.84 -14.01
CA ARG A 465 48.03 -32.84 -14.65
C ARG A 465 47.17 -32.20 -15.74
N ALA A 466 47.11 -32.85 -16.90
CA ALA A 466 46.15 -32.48 -17.94
C ALA A 466 44.71 -32.52 -17.38
N GLN A 467 44.00 -31.41 -17.50
CA GLN A 467 42.62 -31.27 -17.03
C GLN A 467 41.70 -32.25 -17.76
N ARG A 468 41.05 -33.13 -17.00
CA ARG A 468 40.16 -34.17 -17.54
C ARG A 468 38.80 -33.59 -17.88
N MET A 469 38.14 -34.17 -18.89
CA MET A 469 36.70 -33.99 -19.09
C MET A 469 35.94 -35.01 -18.25
N LEU A 470 34.97 -34.53 -17.47
CA LEU A 470 34.09 -35.30 -16.61
C LEU A 470 32.66 -35.26 -17.18
N TYR A 471 31.82 -36.20 -16.73
CA TYR A 471 30.44 -36.32 -17.21
C TYR A 471 29.45 -36.26 -16.06
N ALA A 472 28.54 -35.29 -16.08
CA ALA A 472 27.45 -35.17 -15.10
C ALA A 472 26.16 -35.69 -15.72
N SER A 473 25.63 -36.79 -15.20
CA SER A 473 24.47 -37.52 -15.73
C SER A 473 23.20 -37.16 -14.96
N PHE A 474 22.19 -36.60 -15.65
CA PHE A 474 20.89 -36.37 -15.02
C PHE A 474 20.14 -37.70 -14.81
N ALA A 475 20.38 -38.69 -15.67
CA ALA A 475 19.81 -40.04 -15.51
C ALA A 475 20.25 -40.68 -14.19
N THR A 476 21.49 -40.48 -13.77
CA THR A 476 22.01 -40.97 -12.49
C THR A 476 21.25 -40.40 -11.29
N ILE A 477 20.77 -39.15 -11.38
CA ILE A 477 19.93 -38.56 -10.33
C ILE A 477 18.55 -39.23 -10.29
N ARG A 478 17.98 -39.54 -11.47
CA ARG A 478 16.71 -40.27 -11.58
C ARG A 478 16.83 -41.70 -11.05
N GLU A 479 17.92 -42.38 -11.36
CA GLU A 479 18.21 -43.73 -10.87
C GLU A 479 18.37 -43.74 -9.35
N ALA A 480 19.17 -42.82 -8.79
CA ALA A 480 19.32 -42.67 -7.34
C ALA A 480 17.96 -42.47 -6.64
N TYR A 481 17.07 -41.66 -7.23
CA TYR A 481 15.72 -41.47 -6.73
C TYR A 481 14.88 -42.76 -6.79
N ASN A 482 14.95 -43.50 -7.90
CA ASN A 482 14.18 -44.73 -8.06
C ASN A 482 14.65 -45.84 -7.11
N VAL A 483 15.96 -45.98 -6.93
CA VAL A 483 16.57 -46.97 -6.04
C VAL A 483 16.26 -46.64 -4.57
N GLU A 484 16.35 -45.38 -4.16
CA GLU A 484 16.01 -44.99 -2.80
C GLU A 484 14.53 -45.25 -2.47
N ARG A 485 13.62 -45.15 -3.44
CA ARG A 485 12.19 -45.42 -3.20
C ARG A 485 11.94 -46.84 -2.69
N THR A 486 12.80 -47.79 -3.02
CA THR A 486 12.75 -49.17 -2.56
C THR A 486 13.51 -49.41 -1.25
N GLU A 487 14.32 -48.45 -0.77
CA GLU A 487 15.03 -48.57 0.51
C GLU A 487 14.11 -48.26 1.70
N GLN A 488 14.29 -48.99 2.81
CA GLN A 488 13.58 -48.76 4.06
C GLN A 488 14.01 -47.45 4.75
N LEU A 489 15.27 -47.06 4.59
CA LEU A 489 15.83 -45.82 5.12
C LEU A 489 16.16 -44.87 3.97
N ARG A 490 15.50 -43.71 3.94
CA ARG A 490 15.70 -42.70 2.90
C ARG A 490 16.67 -41.62 3.35
N PHE A 491 17.61 -41.28 2.49
CA PHE A 491 18.41 -40.08 2.56
C PHE A 491 17.46 -38.92 2.29
N ARG A 492 17.12 -38.14 3.31
CA ARG A 492 16.17 -37.01 3.20
C ARG A 492 16.74 -35.83 2.39
N TYR A 493 17.20 -36.06 1.15
CA TYR A 493 17.64 -35.01 0.25
C TYR A 493 16.47 -34.24 -0.39
N ASN A 494 15.24 -34.73 -0.27
CA ASN A 494 13.97 -34.08 -0.63
C ASN A 494 13.94 -33.55 -2.08
N VAL A 495 14.33 -34.39 -3.03
CA VAL A 495 14.06 -34.16 -4.45
C VAL A 495 12.74 -34.83 -4.79
N SER A 496 11.82 -34.10 -5.39
CA SER A 496 10.51 -34.60 -5.78
C SER A 496 10.53 -35.16 -7.20
N ARG A 497 9.51 -35.95 -7.54
CA ARG A 497 9.38 -36.51 -8.89
C ARG A 497 9.24 -35.40 -9.94
N GLU A 498 8.54 -34.33 -9.60
CA GLU A 498 8.32 -33.15 -10.45
C GLU A 498 9.62 -32.40 -10.75
N ALA A 499 10.59 -32.42 -9.82
CA ALA A 499 11.91 -31.82 -10.07
C ALA A 499 12.75 -32.63 -11.08
N LEU A 500 12.54 -33.94 -11.14
CA LEU A 500 13.26 -34.86 -12.03
C LEU A 500 12.57 -35.07 -13.39
N TYR A 501 11.25 -34.94 -13.41
CA TYR A 501 10.40 -35.10 -14.58
C TYR A 501 9.46 -33.89 -14.72
N PRO A 502 10.00 -32.66 -14.90
CA PRO A 502 9.18 -31.46 -14.92
C PRO A 502 8.34 -31.37 -16.20
N SER A 503 7.08 -30.94 -16.06
CA SER A 503 6.30 -30.43 -17.18
C SER A 503 6.87 -29.11 -17.74
N ILE A 504 6.31 -28.62 -18.85
CA ILE A 504 6.71 -27.32 -19.42
C ILE A 504 6.53 -26.18 -18.40
N VAL A 505 5.48 -26.23 -17.58
CA VAL A 505 5.23 -25.23 -16.54
C VAL A 505 6.21 -25.38 -15.37
N ASP A 506 6.49 -26.63 -14.96
CA ASP A 506 7.43 -26.93 -13.87
C ASP A 506 8.88 -26.51 -14.20
N ARG A 507 9.23 -26.48 -15.49
CA ARG A 507 10.51 -25.92 -15.96
C ARG A 507 10.68 -24.44 -15.63
N GLN A 508 9.62 -23.69 -15.34
CA GLN A 508 9.73 -22.31 -14.86
C GLN A 508 9.79 -22.20 -13.34
N ASN A 509 9.49 -23.27 -12.61
CA ASN A 509 9.43 -23.26 -11.16
C ASN A 509 10.83 -23.33 -10.52
N THR A 510 11.24 -22.23 -9.90
CA THR A 510 12.53 -22.10 -9.21
C THR A 510 12.67 -23.06 -8.03
N LYS A 511 11.58 -23.37 -7.30
CA LYS A 511 11.64 -24.30 -6.15
C LYS A 511 12.04 -25.70 -6.60
N LEU A 512 11.56 -26.15 -7.76
CA LEU A 512 11.93 -27.45 -8.32
C LEU A 512 13.38 -27.46 -8.82
N ALA A 513 13.87 -26.35 -9.41
CA ALA A 513 15.28 -26.23 -9.79
C ALA A 513 16.21 -26.31 -8.57
N LEU A 514 15.86 -25.63 -7.47
CA LEU A 514 16.63 -25.65 -6.24
C LEU A 514 16.70 -27.02 -5.56
N GLN A 515 15.75 -27.93 -5.83
CA GLN A 515 15.84 -29.30 -5.30
C GLN A 515 16.99 -30.07 -5.95
N VAL A 516 17.22 -29.89 -7.24
CA VAL A 516 18.35 -30.51 -7.97
C VAL A 516 19.69 -29.95 -7.46
N PHE A 517 19.76 -28.64 -7.19
CA PHE A 517 20.95 -27.98 -6.67
C PHE A 517 20.90 -27.82 -5.15
N LYS A 518 20.79 -28.93 -4.44
CA LYS A 518 20.74 -28.94 -2.96
C LYS A 518 21.96 -29.61 -2.36
N ASN A 519 22.49 -29.03 -1.28
CA ASN A 519 23.68 -29.52 -0.56
C ASN A 519 23.63 -31.01 -0.15
N SER A 520 22.44 -31.55 0.11
CA SER A 520 22.27 -32.93 0.55
C SER A 520 22.37 -33.97 -0.58
N LEU A 521 22.08 -33.58 -1.83
CA LEU A 521 22.00 -34.50 -2.95
C LEU A 521 23.37 -35.10 -3.33
N PRO A 522 24.48 -34.34 -3.41
CA PRO A 522 25.81 -34.90 -3.70
C PRO A 522 26.22 -36.02 -2.73
N ARG A 523 25.94 -35.85 -1.44
CA ARG A 523 26.23 -36.88 -0.41
C ARG A 523 25.39 -38.13 -0.62
N ALA A 524 24.10 -37.97 -0.93
CA ALA A 524 23.23 -39.10 -1.24
C ALA A 524 23.69 -39.85 -2.50
N LEU A 525 24.06 -39.13 -3.57
CA LEU A 525 24.59 -39.71 -4.81
C LEU A 525 25.86 -40.54 -4.56
N ARG A 526 26.80 -40.06 -3.74
CA ARG A 526 28.01 -40.83 -3.40
C ARG A 526 27.71 -42.09 -2.59
N SER A 527 26.74 -42.03 -1.68
CA SER A 527 26.37 -43.19 -0.86
C SER A 527 25.56 -44.24 -1.64
N LEU A 528 24.57 -43.80 -2.43
CA LEU A 528 23.75 -44.68 -3.26
C LEU A 528 24.54 -45.21 -4.46
N GLY A 529 25.39 -44.38 -5.05
CA GLY A 529 26.24 -44.74 -6.18
C GLY A 529 27.19 -45.89 -5.87
N VAL A 530 27.82 -45.91 -4.69
CA VAL A 530 28.67 -47.03 -4.27
C VAL A 530 27.85 -48.29 -3.97
N ARG A 531 26.68 -48.16 -3.34
CA ARG A 531 25.85 -49.30 -2.94
C ARG A 531 25.18 -50.01 -4.11
N HIS A 532 24.83 -49.25 -5.15
CA HIS A 532 24.02 -49.72 -6.27
C HIS A 532 24.73 -49.59 -7.62
N ASP A 533 26.04 -49.36 -7.61
CA ASP A 533 26.90 -49.23 -8.79
C ASP A 533 26.36 -48.27 -9.86
N LEU A 534 25.87 -47.10 -9.43
CA LEU A 534 25.30 -46.12 -10.37
C LEU A 534 26.39 -45.54 -11.26
N GLN A 535 26.12 -45.26 -12.52
CA GLN A 535 27.13 -44.69 -13.41
C GLN A 535 27.37 -43.20 -13.14
N SER A 536 28.61 -42.73 -13.29
CA SER A 536 29.00 -41.30 -13.24
C SER A 536 28.55 -40.53 -11.97
N PHE A 537 28.30 -41.24 -10.85
CA PHE A 537 27.73 -40.65 -9.64
C PHE A 537 28.69 -39.68 -8.93
N LYS A 538 30.00 -39.92 -9.01
CA LYS A 538 31.02 -39.06 -8.36
C LYS A 538 31.14 -37.74 -9.09
N GLU A 539 31.19 -37.79 -10.41
CA GLU A 539 31.28 -36.66 -11.32
C GLU A 539 30.01 -35.82 -11.25
N THR A 540 28.84 -36.46 -11.29
CA THR A 540 27.53 -35.82 -11.12
C THR A 540 27.41 -35.09 -9.77
N ALA A 541 27.83 -35.74 -8.68
CA ALA A 541 27.86 -35.11 -7.36
C ALA A 541 28.78 -33.88 -7.33
N SER A 542 29.94 -33.95 -7.99
CA SER A 542 30.91 -32.85 -8.04
C SER A 542 30.40 -31.66 -8.85
N PHE A 543 29.74 -31.90 -9.98
CA PHE A 543 29.09 -30.84 -10.77
C PHE A 543 28.03 -30.09 -9.95
N ILE A 544 27.17 -30.83 -9.23
CA ILE A 544 26.14 -30.23 -8.37
C ILE A 544 26.81 -29.38 -7.27
N GLU A 545 27.91 -29.84 -6.67
CA GLU A 545 28.62 -29.08 -5.63
C GLU A 545 29.18 -27.75 -6.14
N ILE A 546 29.75 -27.73 -7.36
CA ILE A 546 30.24 -26.50 -7.99
C ILE A 546 29.08 -25.51 -8.17
N MET A 547 27.97 -25.95 -8.77
CA MET A 547 26.80 -25.10 -9.00
C MET A 547 26.14 -24.63 -7.69
N VAL A 548 26.09 -25.50 -6.67
CA VAL A 548 25.58 -25.15 -5.34
C VAL A 548 26.45 -24.10 -4.66
N LYS A 549 27.78 -24.23 -4.77
CA LYS A 549 28.73 -23.25 -4.21
C LYS A 549 28.60 -21.90 -4.90
N TRP A 550 28.49 -21.87 -6.23
CA TRP A 550 28.16 -20.65 -6.98
C TRP A 550 26.85 -20.03 -6.51
N TRP A 551 25.77 -20.82 -6.40
CA TRP A 551 24.45 -20.35 -5.98
C TRP A 551 24.47 -19.72 -4.58
N LYS A 552 25.22 -20.29 -3.63
CA LYS A 552 25.36 -19.74 -2.27
C LYS A 552 25.92 -18.31 -2.26
N ILE A 553 26.90 -18.04 -3.13
CA ILE A 553 27.61 -16.76 -3.21
C ILE A 553 26.74 -15.70 -3.88
N VAL A 554 26.03 -16.06 -4.96
CA VAL A 554 25.22 -15.08 -5.73
C VAL A 554 23.83 -14.84 -5.16
N ASN A 555 23.35 -15.70 -4.26
CA ASN A 555 22.04 -15.59 -3.61
C ASN A 555 22.17 -15.54 -2.07
N VAL A 556 22.98 -14.60 -1.61
CA VAL A 556 23.21 -14.29 -0.19
C VAL A 556 21.92 -13.83 0.49
N GLN A 557 21.67 -14.34 1.70
CA GLN A 557 20.55 -13.87 2.53
C GLN A 557 20.99 -12.70 3.42
N ALA A 558 20.03 -11.87 3.84
CA ALA A 558 20.31 -10.79 4.78
C ALA A 558 20.97 -11.32 6.08
N PRO A 559 21.91 -10.56 6.68
CA PRO A 559 22.57 -10.95 7.92
C PRO A 559 21.55 -11.35 9.00
N GLY A 560 21.77 -12.48 9.66
CA GLY A 560 20.90 -13.01 10.72
C GLY A 560 19.80 -13.99 10.28
N LYS A 561 19.62 -14.22 8.97
CA LYS A 561 18.73 -15.28 8.45
C LYS A 561 19.54 -16.49 7.96
N GLY A 562 19.83 -17.44 8.85
CA GLY A 562 20.36 -18.77 8.45
C GLY A 562 21.55 -19.30 9.27
N LYS A 563 21.98 -20.53 8.95
CA LYS A 563 23.21 -21.13 9.48
C LYS A 563 24.43 -20.41 8.89
N ARG A 564 25.45 -20.21 9.72
CA ARG A 564 26.75 -19.61 9.37
C ARG A 564 27.48 -20.48 8.34
N ASP A 565 27.26 -20.23 7.05
CA ASP A 565 28.08 -20.73 5.94
C ASP A 565 28.82 -19.53 5.36
N GLN A 566 30.16 -19.55 5.39
CA GLN A 566 31.01 -18.45 4.93
C GLN A 566 30.75 -18.04 3.47
N PHE A 567 30.22 -18.96 2.65
CA PHE A 567 29.88 -18.71 1.25
C PHE A 567 28.50 -18.07 1.07
N GLN A 568 27.73 -17.90 2.15
CA GLN A 568 26.42 -17.23 2.17
C GLN A 568 26.47 -15.88 2.90
N ASP A 569 27.65 -15.41 3.29
CA ASP A 569 27.87 -14.05 3.80
C ASP A 569 28.01 -13.05 2.64
N PRO A 570 27.70 -11.75 2.86
CA PRO A 570 27.94 -10.72 1.85
C PRO A 570 29.37 -10.75 1.30
N VAL A 571 29.50 -10.55 -0.02
CA VAL A 571 30.80 -10.47 -0.68
C VAL A 571 31.51 -9.20 -0.23
N LEU A 572 32.73 -9.35 0.28
CA LEU A 572 33.57 -8.23 0.68
C LEU A 572 34.54 -7.88 -0.46
N PRO A 573 34.87 -6.59 -0.66
CA PRO A 573 35.86 -6.15 -1.64
C PRO A 573 37.28 -6.42 -1.12
N SER A 574 37.62 -7.69 -0.91
CA SER A 574 38.95 -8.14 -0.51
C SER A 574 39.38 -9.28 -1.42
N ASP A 575 40.62 -9.22 -1.93
CA ASP A 575 41.21 -10.28 -2.74
C ASP A 575 41.38 -11.58 -1.95
N ASP A 576 41.41 -11.49 -0.61
CA ASP A 576 41.47 -12.64 0.29
C ASP A 576 40.09 -13.27 0.57
N ASP A 577 39.00 -12.72 0.05
CA ASP A 577 37.67 -13.32 0.25
C ASP A 577 37.56 -14.64 -0.55
N PRO A 578 37.41 -15.80 0.11
CA PRO A 578 37.31 -17.09 -0.57
C PRO A 578 36.12 -17.19 -1.53
N LYS A 579 35.12 -16.31 -1.41
CA LYS A 579 34.01 -16.18 -2.36
C LYS A 579 34.50 -15.56 -3.68
N VAL A 580 35.30 -14.50 -3.61
CA VAL A 580 35.84 -13.80 -4.79
C VAL A 580 36.83 -14.71 -5.52
N ASP A 581 37.75 -15.37 -4.80
CA ASP A 581 38.66 -16.38 -5.37
C ASP A 581 37.90 -17.51 -6.07
N PHE A 582 36.83 -18.03 -5.47
CA PHE A 582 35.99 -19.03 -6.12
C PHE A 582 35.32 -18.51 -7.40
N LEU A 583 34.82 -17.27 -7.41
CA LEU A 583 34.17 -16.69 -8.59
C LEU A 583 35.17 -16.50 -9.74
N TYR A 584 36.40 -16.05 -9.48
CA TYR A 584 37.45 -15.98 -10.50
C TYR A 584 37.80 -17.36 -11.05
N LYS A 585 38.03 -18.34 -10.18
CA LYS A 585 38.25 -19.74 -10.60
C LYS A 585 37.08 -20.31 -11.41
N PHE A 586 35.86 -19.94 -11.03
CA PHE A 586 34.66 -20.35 -11.76
C PHE A 586 34.58 -19.71 -13.15
N LEU A 587 34.98 -18.44 -13.29
CA LEU A 587 35.09 -17.77 -14.59
C LEU A 587 36.15 -18.42 -15.48
N ASP A 588 37.35 -18.67 -14.96
CA ASP A 588 38.42 -19.37 -15.69
C ASP A 588 37.95 -20.75 -16.15
N TRP A 589 37.30 -21.49 -15.26
CA TRP A 589 36.73 -22.80 -15.56
C TRP A 589 35.65 -22.76 -16.66
N LEU A 590 34.82 -21.71 -16.71
CA LEU A 590 33.85 -21.51 -17.78
C LEU A 590 34.50 -21.17 -19.12
N ASP A 591 35.56 -20.35 -19.12
CA ASP A 591 36.31 -20.01 -20.33
C ASP A 591 37.07 -21.24 -20.89
N ASP A 592 37.64 -22.06 -20.01
CA ASP A 592 38.21 -23.37 -20.35
C ASP A 592 37.16 -24.32 -20.95
N TRP A 593 35.99 -24.42 -20.31
CA TRP A 593 34.90 -25.24 -20.82
C TRP A 593 34.51 -24.81 -22.24
N LYS A 594 34.39 -23.50 -22.46
CA LYS A 594 34.06 -22.92 -23.77
C LYS A 594 35.08 -23.23 -24.84
N SER A 595 36.37 -23.13 -24.53
CA SER A 595 37.43 -23.44 -25.50
C SER A 595 37.35 -24.90 -25.96
N LYS A 596 37.12 -25.84 -25.04
CA LYS A 596 37.11 -27.29 -25.32
C LYS A 596 35.88 -27.74 -26.10
N ASP A 597 34.72 -27.11 -25.90
CA ASP A 597 33.53 -27.38 -26.72
C ASP A 597 33.72 -26.90 -28.17
N LEU A 598 34.45 -25.80 -28.38
CA LEU A 598 34.79 -25.30 -29.72
C LEU A 598 35.79 -26.21 -30.43
N GLU A 599 36.77 -26.76 -29.72
CA GLU A 599 37.73 -27.72 -30.28
C GLU A 599 37.08 -29.05 -30.72
N GLN A 600 36.09 -29.54 -29.97
CA GLN A 600 35.34 -30.74 -30.32
C GLN A 600 34.47 -30.56 -31.58
N THR A 601 34.00 -29.34 -31.86
CA THR A 601 33.17 -29.05 -33.04
C THR A 601 33.98 -28.77 -34.32
N GLY A 602 35.26 -28.37 -34.20
CA GLY A 602 36.14 -28.08 -35.34
C GLY A 602 36.87 -29.29 -35.97
N ARG A 603 36.82 -30.48 -35.34
CA ARG A 603 37.56 -31.68 -35.79
C ARG A 603 36.62 -32.82 -36.21
N SER A 604 35.91 -32.72 -37.35
CA SER A 604 35.41 -33.93 -38.03
C SER A 604 34.93 -33.70 -39.47
N PRO A 605 35.55 -34.34 -40.49
CA PRO A 605 34.85 -34.85 -41.65
C PRO A 605 34.60 -36.36 -41.45
N ALA A 606 33.32 -36.74 -41.48
CA ALA A 606 32.81 -38.11 -41.60
C ALA A 606 33.08 -39.12 -40.44
N ARG A 607 32.18 -39.14 -39.44
CA ARG A 607 31.55 -40.34 -38.84
C ARG A 607 30.35 -39.90 -37.95
N PRO A 608 29.32 -40.75 -37.76
CA PRO A 608 27.94 -40.30 -37.58
C PRO A 608 27.67 -39.64 -36.21
N THR A 609 27.26 -38.37 -36.27
CA THR A 609 26.28 -37.69 -35.38
C THR A 609 26.23 -38.10 -33.91
N LEU A 610 27.24 -37.69 -33.14
CA LEU A 610 27.15 -37.50 -31.69
C LEU A 610 28.03 -36.29 -31.37
N LEU A 611 27.42 -35.14 -31.05
CA LEU A 611 27.99 -33.84 -30.61
C LEU A 611 27.44 -32.68 -31.44
N SER A 612 26.15 -32.41 -31.23
CA SER A 612 25.56 -31.09 -31.46
C SER A 612 25.05 -30.61 -30.11
N SER A 613 25.95 -30.09 -29.27
CA SER A 613 25.55 -29.31 -28.10
C SER A 613 24.87 -28.03 -28.63
N ARG A 614 23.54 -27.95 -28.54
CA ARG A 614 22.83 -26.68 -28.78
C ARG A 614 23.22 -25.71 -27.67
N ARG A 615 24.18 -24.84 -28.00
CA ARG A 615 24.73 -23.68 -27.25
C ARG A 615 24.17 -23.47 -25.84
N PRO A 616 24.68 -24.19 -24.82
CA PRO A 616 24.41 -23.86 -23.43
C PRO A 616 25.07 -22.53 -23.03
N MET A 617 26.27 -22.23 -23.55
CA MET A 617 27.23 -21.34 -22.89
C MET A 617 26.97 -19.83 -22.97
N HIS A 618 26.26 -19.31 -23.98
CA HIS A 618 25.97 -17.87 -24.05
C HIS A 618 25.05 -17.37 -22.92
N LEU A 619 24.48 -18.28 -22.14
CA LEU A 619 23.67 -18.00 -20.96
C LEU A 619 24.45 -18.01 -19.65
N TRP A 620 25.67 -18.56 -19.62
CA TRP A 620 26.40 -18.89 -18.39
C TRP A 620 27.47 -17.85 -18.04
N ARG A 621 27.81 -16.96 -18.99
CA ARG A 621 28.79 -15.89 -18.84
C ARG A 621 28.11 -14.55 -18.60
#